data_AF-D4DU11-F1
#
_entry.id   AF-D4DU11-F1
#
_cell.length_a   1.000
_cell.length_b   1.000
_cell.length_c   1.000
_cell.angle_alpha   90.00
_cell.angle_beta   90.00
_cell.angle_gamma   90.00
#
_symmetry.space_group_name_H-M   'P 1'
#
loop_
_entity.id
_entity.type
_entity.pdbx_description
1 polymer ?
#
loop_
_entity_poly.entity_id
_entity_poly.type
_entity_poly.pdbx_seq_one_letter_code
_entity_poly.pdbx_strand_id
1 'polypeptide(L)'
;MTEQAQRPSENPSDEEQRREQTLKSKRKIRTIRIWLWVIASLFAATFFLSQCAMSKPRAKAAFVESCIQNVPFSPKWQGDLQTLGLKDDSGKLVQNYCVCMWAEPLDKLSQEQLEGFAKLDSQKQLELLGGAEAFNARDKQCLAGLKAAQ
;
A
#
# COMPACT_ATOMS: atom_id res chain seq x y z
N MET A 1 71.39 -18.67 -43.18
CA MET A 1 70.79 -17.63 -42.32
C MET A 1 69.40 -17.38 -42.86
N THR A 2 68.37 -17.92 -42.21
CA THR A 2 66.96 -17.77 -42.58
C THR A 2 66.37 -16.64 -41.75
N GLU A 3 65.92 -15.57 -42.41
CA GLU A 3 65.02 -14.60 -41.79
C GLU A 3 63.97 -14.19 -42.83
N GLN A 4 62.87 -14.94 -42.87
CA GLN A 4 61.64 -14.51 -43.55
C GLN A 4 60.79 -13.74 -42.53
N ALA A 5 60.75 -12.43 -42.69
CA ALA A 5 59.76 -11.58 -42.05
C ALA A 5 58.39 -11.83 -42.71
N GLN A 6 57.54 -12.60 -42.05
CA GLN A 6 56.16 -12.85 -42.47
C GLN A 6 55.28 -11.66 -42.03
N ARG A 7 54.90 -10.79 -42.97
CA ARG A 7 53.82 -9.81 -42.75
C ARG A 7 52.46 -10.52 -42.86
N PRO A 8 51.52 -10.30 -41.94
CA PRO A 8 50.14 -10.77 -42.10
C PRO A 8 49.45 -9.98 -43.23
N SER A 9 48.92 -10.71 -44.22
CA SER A 9 48.04 -10.14 -45.26
C SER A 9 46.65 -9.91 -44.68
N GLU A 10 46.35 -8.66 -44.31
CA GLU A 10 45.01 -8.25 -43.88
C GLU A 10 44.11 -8.13 -45.13
N ASN A 11 43.24 -9.13 -45.34
CA ASN A 11 42.34 -9.18 -46.49
C ASN A 11 41.21 -8.15 -46.30
N PRO A 12 40.94 -7.26 -47.28
CA PRO A 12 39.91 -6.23 -47.16
C PRO A 12 38.49 -6.80 -46.92
N SER A 13 38.24 -8.06 -47.32
CA SER A 13 36.97 -8.75 -47.07
C SER A 13 36.69 -9.05 -45.60
N ASP A 14 37.73 -9.31 -44.79
CA ASP A 14 37.60 -9.64 -43.37
C ASP A 14 37.31 -8.38 -42.53
N GLU A 15 37.86 -7.24 -42.94
CA GLU A 15 37.56 -5.91 -42.40
C GLU A 15 36.10 -5.50 -42.69
N GLU A 16 35.62 -5.68 -43.92
CA GLU A 16 34.22 -5.38 -44.27
C GLU A 16 33.23 -6.30 -43.55
N GLN A 17 33.52 -7.60 -43.45
CA GLN A 17 32.67 -8.54 -42.70
C GLN A 17 32.63 -8.22 -41.20
N ARG A 18 33.75 -7.81 -40.57
CA ARG A 18 33.74 -7.32 -39.17
C ARG A 18 32.95 -6.03 -39.02
N ARG A 19 33.04 -5.09 -39.96
CA ARG A 19 32.28 -3.83 -39.94
C ARG A 19 30.78 -4.08 -40.08
N GLU A 20 30.36 -4.98 -40.95
CA GLU A 20 28.96 -5.37 -41.04
C GLU A 20 28.43 -6.08 -39.79
N GLN A 21 29.20 -7.01 -39.22
CA GLN A 21 28.82 -7.74 -38.00
C GLN A 21 28.73 -6.80 -36.80
N THR A 22 29.63 -5.83 -36.68
CA THR A 22 29.61 -4.81 -35.61
C THR A 22 28.46 -3.82 -35.78
N LEU A 23 28.06 -3.46 -37.01
CA LEU A 23 26.87 -2.64 -37.25
C LEU A 23 25.57 -3.40 -36.94
N LYS A 24 25.49 -4.68 -37.33
CA LYS A 24 24.36 -5.57 -37.02
C LYS A 24 24.23 -5.81 -35.51
N SER A 25 25.33 -6.02 -34.79
CA SER A 25 25.32 -6.17 -33.32
C SER A 25 24.96 -4.86 -32.61
N LYS A 26 25.47 -3.71 -33.06
CA LYS A 26 25.08 -2.38 -32.55
C LYS A 26 23.59 -2.09 -32.72
N ARG A 27 22.98 -2.49 -33.86
CA ARG A 27 21.52 -2.37 -34.08
C ARG A 27 20.73 -3.26 -33.12
N LYS A 28 21.14 -4.52 -32.93
CA LYS A 28 20.50 -5.44 -31.96
C LYS A 28 20.60 -4.92 -30.53
N ILE A 29 21.75 -4.39 -30.13
CA ILE A 29 21.96 -3.78 -28.80
C ILE A 29 21.04 -2.57 -28.59
N ARG A 30 20.85 -1.71 -29.61
CA ARG A 30 19.90 -0.59 -29.52
C ARG A 30 18.47 -1.09 -29.32
N THR A 31 18.04 -2.10 -30.07
CA THR A 31 16.69 -2.68 -29.93
C THR A 31 16.50 -3.28 -28.53
N ILE A 32 17.46 -4.06 -28.04
CA ILE A 32 17.41 -4.64 -26.68
C ILE A 32 17.35 -3.54 -25.62
N ARG A 33 18.14 -2.48 -25.77
CA ARG A 33 18.12 -1.34 -24.84
C ARG A 33 16.76 -0.64 -24.84
N ILE A 34 16.15 -0.41 -26.00
CA ILE A 34 14.81 0.20 -26.10
C ILE A 34 13.78 -0.70 -25.41
N TRP A 35 13.80 -2.01 -25.68
CA TRP A 35 12.89 -2.95 -25.02
C TRP A 35 13.10 -3.02 -23.50
N LEU A 36 14.34 -2.93 -23.01
CA LEU A 36 14.62 -2.80 -21.58
C LEU A 36 14.01 -1.53 -20.97
N TRP A 37 14.11 -0.39 -21.65
CA TRP A 37 13.48 0.85 -21.18
C TRP A 37 11.94 0.75 -21.17
N VAL A 38 11.34 0.09 -22.16
CA VAL A 38 9.89 -0.16 -22.19
C VAL A 38 9.46 -1.06 -21.03
N ILE A 39 10.17 -2.17 -20.79
CA ILE A 39 9.90 -3.08 -19.68
C ILE A 39 10.08 -2.37 -18.34
N ALA A 40 11.16 -1.61 -18.17
CA ALA A 40 11.41 -0.82 -16.97
C ALA A 40 10.31 0.23 -16.73
N SER A 41 9.83 0.89 -17.79
CA SER A 41 8.72 1.85 -17.71
C SER A 41 7.40 1.18 -17.33
N LEU A 42 7.11 -0.01 -17.87
CA LEU A 42 5.96 -0.84 -17.47
C LEU A 42 6.02 -1.24 -16.00
N PHE A 43 7.19 -1.67 -15.51
CA PHE A 43 7.38 -1.99 -14.10
C PHE A 43 7.25 -0.76 -13.21
N ALA A 44 7.83 0.38 -13.59
CA ALA A 44 7.69 1.63 -12.86
C ALA A 44 6.22 2.07 -12.77
N ALA A 45 5.50 2.09 -13.89
CA ALA A 45 4.08 2.45 -13.92
C ALA A 45 3.25 1.49 -13.04
N THR A 46 3.49 0.18 -13.14
CA THR A 46 2.80 -0.82 -12.31
C THR A 46 3.13 -0.66 -10.83
N PHE A 47 4.38 -0.35 -10.49
CA PHE A 47 4.79 -0.09 -9.11
C PHE A 47 4.07 1.13 -8.53
N PHE A 48 4.03 2.26 -9.24
CA PHE A 48 3.30 3.45 -8.79
C PHE A 48 1.80 3.19 -8.64
N LEU A 49 1.16 2.50 -9.60
CA LEU A 49 -0.25 2.11 -9.50
C LEU A 49 -0.52 1.18 -8.31
N SER A 50 0.40 0.24 -8.02
CA SER A 50 0.27 -0.67 -6.88
C SER A 50 0.37 0.03 -5.52
N GLN A 51 1.18 1.09 -5.41
CA GLN A 51 1.26 1.89 -4.18
C GLN A 51 -0.03 2.68 -3.94
N CYS A 52 -0.67 3.18 -5.00
CA CYS A 52 -1.98 3.85 -4.88
C CYS A 52 -3.11 2.89 -4.47
N ALA A 53 -3.05 1.61 -4.84
CA ALA A 53 -4.07 0.64 -4.44
C ALA A 53 -3.92 0.14 -2.99
N MET A 54 -2.68 0.09 -2.47
CA MET A 54 -2.38 -0.52 -1.16
C MET A 54 -2.24 0.48 0.00
N SER A 55 -2.16 1.78 -0.23
CA SER A 55 -2.03 2.81 0.82
C SER A 55 -3.32 2.98 1.65
N LYS A 56 -4.50 3.07 1.00
CA LYS A 56 -5.81 3.16 1.68
C LYS A 56 -6.06 2.02 2.68
N PRO A 57 -5.97 0.73 2.29
CA PRO A 57 -6.27 -0.37 3.21
C PRO A 57 -5.28 -0.43 4.39
N ARG A 58 -4.01 -0.07 4.17
CA ARG A 58 -3.00 -0.01 5.25
C ARG A 58 -3.30 1.08 6.27
N ALA A 59 -3.67 2.29 5.82
CA ALA A 59 -4.02 3.38 6.72
C ALA A 59 -5.23 3.03 7.60
N LYS A 60 -6.28 2.43 7.01
CA LYS A 60 -7.45 1.96 7.76
C LYS A 60 -7.11 0.89 8.79
N ALA A 61 -6.30 -0.10 8.39
CA ALA A 61 -5.87 -1.15 9.30
C ALA A 61 -5.12 -0.57 10.51
N ALA A 62 -4.29 0.45 10.32
CA ALA A 62 -3.60 1.11 11.43
C ALA A 62 -4.56 1.80 12.43
N PHE A 63 -5.65 2.42 11.95
CA PHE A 63 -6.67 3.00 12.84
C PHE A 63 -7.45 1.93 13.60
N VAL A 64 -7.87 0.86 12.92
CA VAL A 64 -8.58 -0.25 13.57
C VAL A 64 -7.68 -0.93 14.60
N GLU A 65 -6.41 -1.17 14.27
CA GLU A 65 -5.43 -1.75 15.18
C GLU A 65 -5.18 -0.85 16.39
N SER A 66 -5.02 0.46 16.17
CA SER A 66 -4.89 1.43 17.27
C SER A 66 -6.12 1.42 18.17
N CYS A 67 -7.32 1.31 17.60
CA CYS A 67 -8.56 1.17 18.38
C CYS A 67 -8.53 -0.11 19.23
N ILE A 68 -8.20 -1.26 18.64
CA ILE A 68 -8.13 -2.56 19.34
C ILE A 68 -7.13 -2.51 20.50
N GLN A 69 -6.01 -1.83 20.29
CA GLN A 69 -4.98 -1.70 21.32
C GLN A 69 -5.36 -0.71 22.43
N ASN A 70 -6.13 0.35 22.17
CA ASN A 70 -6.36 1.41 23.17
C ASN A 70 -7.74 1.35 23.84
N VAL A 71 -8.79 0.93 23.14
CA VAL A 71 -10.17 0.88 23.66
C VAL A 71 -10.32 0.00 24.91
N PRO A 72 -9.67 -1.17 25.04
CA PRO A 72 -9.80 -2.02 26.24
C PRO A 72 -9.38 -1.31 27.54
N PHE A 73 -8.47 -0.35 27.43
CA PHE A 73 -7.96 0.43 28.55
C PHE A 73 -8.82 1.65 28.88
N SER A 74 -9.85 1.95 28.08
CA SER A 74 -10.76 3.06 28.34
C SER A 74 -11.79 2.70 29.41
N PRO A 75 -12.04 3.58 30.40
CA PRO A 75 -13.10 3.36 31.39
C PRO A 75 -14.50 3.26 30.77
N LYS A 76 -14.75 4.00 29.67
CA LYS A 76 -16.02 3.96 28.94
C LYS A 76 -16.31 2.55 28.42
N TRP A 77 -15.35 1.92 27.75
CA TRP A 77 -15.53 0.57 27.21
C TRP A 77 -15.88 -0.46 28.30
N GLN A 78 -15.18 -0.42 29.43
CA GLN A 78 -15.47 -1.32 30.55
C GLN A 78 -16.87 -1.08 31.12
N GLY A 79 -17.28 0.18 31.24
CA GLY A 79 -18.65 0.54 31.68
C GLY A 79 -19.72 0.10 30.69
N ASP A 80 -19.48 0.26 29.39
CA ASP A 80 -20.40 -0.13 28.32
C ASP A 80 -20.58 -1.67 28.31
N LEU A 81 -19.49 -2.43 28.40
CA LEU A 81 -19.56 -3.89 28.51
C LEU A 81 -20.29 -4.35 29.77
N GLN A 82 -20.00 -3.76 30.93
CA GLN A 82 -20.69 -4.09 32.19
C GLN A 82 -22.20 -3.83 32.11
N THR A 83 -22.60 -2.69 31.53
CA THR A 83 -24.01 -2.33 31.33
C THR A 83 -24.73 -3.33 30.42
N LEU A 84 -24.00 -3.88 29.44
CA LEU A 84 -24.52 -4.89 28.53
C LEU A 84 -24.43 -6.33 29.09
N GLY A 85 -23.81 -6.52 30.26
CA GLY A 85 -23.55 -7.84 30.85
C GLY A 85 -22.50 -8.66 30.08
N LEU A 86 -21.63 -7.99 29.33
CA LEU A 86 -20.61 -8.59 28.49
C LEU A 86 -19.23 -8.56 29.17
N LYS A 87 -18.36 -9.51 28.82
CA LYS A 87 -16.93 -9.50 29.14
C LYS A 87 -16.14 -9.88 27.90
N ASP A 88 -15.02 -9.20 27.68
CA ASP A 88 -14.17 -9.41 26.50
C ASP A 88 -12.86 -10.11 26.87
N ASP A 89 -12.94 -11.35 27.31
CA ASP A 89 -11.76 -12.11 27.77
C ASP A 89 -10.83 -12.52 26.60
N SER A 90 -11.35 -12.52 25.36
CA SER A 90 -10.62 -12.94 24.16
C SER A 90 -10.19 -11.80 23.25
N GLY A 91 -10.60 -10.57 23.52
CA GLY A 91 -10.41 -9.41 22.63
C GLY A 91 -11.29 -9.43 21.37
N LYS A 92 -12.22 -10.39 21.25
CA LYS A 92 -13.11 -10.50 20.09
C LYS A 92 -14.17 -9.40 20.08
N LEU A 93 -14.66 -8.97 21.24
CA LEU A 93 -15.69 -7.93 21.30
C LEU A 93 -15.09 -6.57 20.93
N VAL A 94 -13.89 -6.24 21.42
CA VAL A 94 -13.21 -5.01 21.03
C VAL A 94 -12.85 -5.02 19.54
N GLN A 95 -12.43 -6.15 18.99
CA GLN A 95 -12.18 -6.27 17.55
C GLN A 95 -13.45 -5.98 16.73
N ASN A 96 -14.56 -6.63 17.07
CA ASN A 96 -15.84 -6.42 16.38
C ASN A 96 -16.33 -4.96 16.52
N TYR A 97 -16.19 -4.39 17.71
CA TYR A 97 -16.53 -2.99 17.97
C TYR A 97 -15.68 -2.03 17.13
N CYS A 98 -14.36 -2.18 17.14
CA CYS A 98 -13.44 -1.32 16.41
C CYS A 98 -13.64 -1.43 14.89
N VAL A 99 -13.88 -2.64 14.36
CA VAL A 99 -14.20 -2.80 12.95
C VAL A 99 -15.52 -2.10 12.61
N CYS A 100 -16.58 -2.32 13.39
CA CYS A 100 -17.87 -1.64 13.19
C CYS A 100 -17.73 -0.12 13.25
N MET A 101 -16.93 0.39 14.20
CA MET A 101 -16.84 1.82 14.44
C MET A 101 -16.02 2.56 13.38
N TRP A 102 -15.02 1.90 12.79
CA TRP A 102 -14.01 2.56 11.95
C TRP A 102 -14.02 2.11 10.48
N ALA A 103 -14.50 0.92 10.13
CA ALA A 103 -14.39 0.41 8.76
C ALA A 103 -15.15 1.26 7.73
N GLU A 104 -16.43 1.53 7.97
CA GLU A 104 -17.29 2.33 7.07
C GLU A 104 -16.91 3.82 7.01
N PRO A 105 -16.73 4.55 8.12
CA PRO A 105 -16.42 5.98 8.03
C PRO A 105 -15.05 6.26 7.40
N LEU A 106 -14.05 5.44 7.68
CA LEU A 106 -12.72 5.61 7.08
C LEU A 106 -12.72 5.23 5.60
N ASP A 107 -13.70 4.46 5.11
CA ASP A 107 -13.87 4.19 3.68
C ASP A 107 -14.33 5.41 2.89
N LYS A 108 -15.11 6.28 3.52
CA LYS A 108 -15.61 7.52 2.90
C LYS A 108 -14.51 8.58 2.72
N LEU A 109 -13.36 8.41 3.38
CA LEU A 109 -12.24 9.34 3.30
C LEU A 109 -11.32 9.07 2.10
N SER A 110 -10.80 10.16 1.52
CA SER A 110 -9.72 10.10 0.54
C SER A 110 -8.40 9.66 1.17
N GLN A 111 -7.40 9.28 0.35
CA GLN A 111 -6.06 8.91 0.87
C GLN A 111 -5.43 10.06 1.65
N GLU A 112 -5.45 11.26 1.07
CA GLU A 112 -4.88 12.45 1.69
C GLU A 112 -5.54 12.77 3.02
N GLN A 113 -6.88 12.61 3.10
CA GLN A 113 -7.60 12.76 4.36
C GLN A 113 -7.20 11.70 5.38
N LEU A 114 -7.01 10.43 5.00
CA LEU A 114 -6.58 9.36 5.91
C LEU A 114 -5.16 9.57 6.45
N GLU A 115 -4.23 10.00 5.60
CA GLU A 115 -2.86 10.31 6.00
C GLU A 115 -2.78 11.53 6.93
N GLY A 116 -3.64 12.52 6.69
CA GLY A 116 -3.81 13.69 7.54
C GLY A 116 -4.63 13.43 8.79
N PHE A 117 -5.49 12.40 8.80
CA PHE A 117 -6.54 12.22 9.80
C PHE A 117 -5.99 12.19 11.23
N ALA A 118 -4.94 11.39 11.47
CA ALA A 118 -4.32 11.28 12.80
C ALA A 118 -3.65 12.58 13.28
N LYS A 119 -3.34 13.51 12.38
CA LYS A 119 -2.70 14.80 12.69
C LYS A 119 -3.72 15.91 12.96
N LEU A 120 -4.99 15.68 12.63
CA LEU A 120 -6.07 16.63 12.88
C LEU A 120 -6.43 16.65 14.37
N ASP A 121 -6.96 17.80 14.82
CA ASP A 121 -7.60 17.88 16.12
C ASP A 121 -8.85 17.01 16.19
N SER A 122 -9.23 16.60 17.40
CA SER A 122 -10.34 15.67 17.63
C SER A 122 -11.69 16.18 17.10
N GLN A 123 -11.89 17.51 17.07
CA GLN A 123 -13.12 18.10 16.57
C GLN A 123 -13.19 18.02 15.04
N LYS A 124 -12.11 18.34 14.33
CA LYS A 124 -12.02 18.15 12.88
C LYS A 124 -12.06 16.68 12.46
N GLN A 125 -11.47 15.79 13.27
CA GLN A 125 -11.61 14.35 13.06
C GLN A 125 -13.09 13.95 13.11
N LEU A 126 -13.82 14.38 14.14
CA LEU A 126 -15.26 14.10 14.27
C LEU A 126 -16.05 14.67 13.10
N GLU A 127 -15.79 15.91 12.68
CA GLU A 127 -16.44 16.53 11.52
C GLU A 127 -16.26 15.69 10.24
N LEU A 128 -15.04 15.22 9.96
CA LEU A 128 -14.75 14.36 8.82
C LEU A 128 -15.47 12.99 8.89
N LEU A 129 -15.78 12.51 10.08
CA LEU A 129 -16.52 11.26 10.30
C LEU A 129 -18.05 11.45 10.23
N GLY A 130 -18.55 12.66 10.00
CA GLY A 130 -19.99 12.99 9.97
C GLY A 130 -20.52 13.68 11.23
N GLY A 131 -19.63 14.14 12.11
CA GLY A 131 -19.96 14.86 13.34
C GLY A 131 -20.19 13.96 14.56
N ALA A 132 -20.33 14.60 15.72
CA ALA A 132 -20.54 13.91 17.00
C ALA A 132 -21.83 13.08 17.04
N GLU A 133 -22.90 13.56 16.37
CA GLU A 133 -24.16 12.83 16.31
C GLU A 133 -24.01 11.50 15.56
N ALA A 134 -23.42 11.52 14.35
CA ALA A 134 -23.17 10.32 13.58
C ALA A 134 -22.22 9.35 14.30
N PHE A 135 -21.19 9.88 14.96
CA PHE A 135 -20.27 9.09 15.77
C PHE A 135 -21.00 8.37 16.91
N ASN A 136 -21.80 9.10 17.69
CA ASN A 136 -22.56 8.55 18.83
C ASN A 136 -23.66 7.57 18.38
N ALA A 137 -24.32 7.83 17.25
CA ALA A 137 -25.29 6.92 16.69
C ALA A 137 -24.63 5.58 16.32
N ARG A 138 -23.46 5.63 15.70
CA ARG A 138 -22.70 4.42 15.35
C ARG A 138 -22.13 3.71 16.58
N ASP A 139 -21.67 4.44 17.59
CA ASP A 139 -21.24 3.86 18.88
C ASP A 139 -22.36 2.96 19.46
N LYS A 140 -23.58 3.50 19.54
CA LYS A 140 -24.75 2.74 20.01
C LYS A 140 -25.07 1.54 19.12
N GLN A 141 -25.00 1.70 17.81
CA GLN A 141 -25.24 0.61 16.85
C GLN A 141 -24.21 -0.51 17.01
N CYS A 142 -22.93 -0.16 17.14
CA CYS A 142 -21.86 -1.14 17.30
C CYS A 142 -21.97 -1.88 18.63
N LEU A 143 -22.24 -1.16 19.73
CA LEU A 143 -22.48 -1.76 21.04
C LEU A 143 -23.70 -2.70 21.05
N ALA A 144 -24.80 -2.30 20.41
CA ALA A 144 -25.97 -3.17 20.23
C ALA A 144 -25.64 -4.42 19.40
N GLY A 145 -24.79 -4.27 18.37
CA GLY A 145 -24.29 -5.36 17.55
C GLY A 145 -23.46 -6.38 18.33
N LEU A 146 -22.70 -5.96 19.35
CA LEU A 146 -21.93 -6.88 20.20
C LEU A 146 -22.84 -7.84 20.96
N LYS A 147 -23.99 -7.36 21.44
CA LYS A 147 -24.97 -8.18 22.14
C LYS A 147 -25.66 -9.18 21.22
N ALA A 148 -25.88 -8.82 19.95
CA ALA A 148 -26.46 -9.71 18.95
C ALA A 148 -25.47 -10.74 18.38
N ALA A 149 -24.16 -10.49 18.52
CA ALA A 149 -23.09 -11.36 18.04
C ALA A 149 -22.54 -12.32 19.11
N GLN A 150 -23.14 -12.31 20.30
CA GLN A 150 -22.88 -13.25 21.39
C GLN A 150 -23.65 -14.56 21.14
#